data_AF-A0A318K7J1-F1
#
_entry.id   AF-A0A318K7J1-F1
#
_cell.length_a   1.000
_cell.length_b   1.000
_cell.length_c   1.000
_cell.angle_alpha   90.00
_cell.angle_beta   90.00
_cell.angle_gamma   90.00
#
_symmetry.space_group_name_H-M   'P 1'
#
loop_
_entity.id
_entity.type
_entity.pdbx_description
1 polymer ?
#
loop_
_entity_poly.entity_id
_entity_poly.type
_entity_poly.pdbx_seq_one_letter_code
_entity_poly.pdbx_strand_id
1 'polypeptide(L)'
;MNERSATSTACAPGSAVHVCRFPVAYDAAAETFWVCGHSLPSLTRDVSDFCGETCLDPDGRLRRHDNAAALRREAELRTPAEKQINR
;
A
#
# COMPACT_ATOMS: atom_id res chain seq x y z
N MET A 1 13.99 50.44 -7.90
CA MET A 1 12.93 49.43 -8.08
C MET A 1 13.59 48.08 -8.23
N ASN A 2 13.63 47.27 -7.16
CA ASN A 2 14.18 45.92 -7.22
C ASN A 2 13.25 44.99 -6.44
N GLU A 3 12.13 44.64 -7.06
CA GLU A 3 11.23 43.59 -6.60
C GLU A 3 11.85 42.21 -6.91
N ARG A 4 12.39 41.57 -5.88
CA ARG A 4 12.69 40.14 -5.92
C ARG A 4 11.37 39.40 -5.72
N SER A 5 10.75 39.01 -6.82
CA SER A 5 9.60 38.10 -6.81
C SER A 5 9.96 36.84 -6.03
N ALA A 6 9.22 36.64 -4.93
CA ALA A 6 9.30 35.49 -4.07
C ALA A 6 9.12 34.20 -4.89
N THR A 7 10.18 33.39 -4.94
CA THR A 7 10.06 31.99 -5.35
C THR A 7 9.27 31.30 -4.25
N SER A 8 7.98 31.04 -4.54
CA SER A 8 7.07 30.32 -3.66
C SER A 8 7.74 29.07 -3.12
N THR A 9 7.84 29.06 -1.79
CA THR A 9 8.20 27.99 -0.88
C THR A 9 8.06 26.60 -1.51
N ALA A 10 9.21 25.96 -1.72
CA ALA A 10 9.31 24.54 -1.92
C ALA A 10 8.46 23.84 -0.84
N CYS A 11 7.47 23.04 -1.25
CA CYS A 11 6.93 21.99 -0.41
C CYS A 11 8.13 21.17 0.07
N ALA A 12 8.53 21.35 1.32
CA ALA A 12 9.44 20.43 1.98
C ALA A 12 8.83 19.03 1.77
N PRO A 13 9.57 18.05 1.23
CA PRO A 13 9.08 16.68 1.21
C PRO A 13 8.96 16.24 2.67
N GLY A 14 7.77 16.42 3.24
CA GLY A 14 7.45 15.97 4.59
C GLY A 14 7.78 14.50 4.66
N SER A 15 8.66 14.13 5.59
CA SER A 15 9.14 12.77 5.88
C SER A 15 8.25 11.70 5.26
N ALA A 16 8.62 11.20 4.07
CA ALA A 16 7.83 10.21 3.35
C ALA A 16 7.57 9.05 4.30
N VAL A 17 6.35 8.91 4.81
CA VAL A 17 5.98 7.79 5.66
C VAL A 17 5.90 6.61 4.70
N HIS A 18 6.93 5.77 4.71
CA HIS A 18 6.86 4.52 3.96
C HIS A 18 5.81 3.64 4.63
N VAL A 19 4.86 3.19 3.83
CA VAL A 19 3.74 2.36 4.28
C VAL A 19 3.83 0.99 3.63
N CYS A 20 3.34 -0.02 4.34
CA CYS A 20 3.25 -1.38 3.84
C CYS A 20 2.31 -1.42 2.63
N ARG A 21 2.85 -1.81 1.48
CA ARG A 21 2.14 -1.88 0.21
C ARG A 21 1.47 -3.24 -0.02
N PHE A 22 1.31 -4.05 1.03
CA PHE A 22 0.67 -5.35 0.90
C PHE A 22 -0.79 -5.20 0.43
N PRO A 23 -1.21 -5.87 -0.66
CA PRO A 23 -2.53 -5.68 -1.25
C PRO A 23 -3.61 -6.36 -0.41
N VAL A 24 -4.64 -5.59 -0.02
CA VAL A 24 -5.75 -6.06 0.81
C VAL A 24 -7.05 -6.19 0.03
N ALA A 25 -7.25 -5.36 -1.00
CA ALA A 25 -8.38 -5.43 -1.91
C ALA A 25 -7.99 -4.95 -3.31
N TYR A 26 -8.76 -5.33 -4.32
CA TYR A 26 -8.59 -4.88 -5.70
C TYR A 26 -9.86 -4.16 -6.16
N ASP A 27 -9.70 -2.91 -6.60
CA ASP A 27 -10.75 -2.13 -7.23
C ASP A 27 -10.67 -2.35 -8.74
N ALA A 28 -11.59 -3.16 -9.27
CA ALA A 28 -11.64 -3.46 -10.69
C ALA A 28 -12.08 -2.26 -11.55
N ALA A 29 -12.80 -1.28 -10.99
CA ALA A 29 -13.22 -0.09 -11.73
C ALA A 29 -12.06 0.89 -11.93
N ALA A 30 -11.17 0.99 -10.94
CA ALA A 30 -9.97 1.82 -11.00
C ALA A 30 -8.71 1.05 -11.47
N GLU A 31 -8.78 -0.27 -11.63
CA GLU A 31 -7.65 -1.16 -11.89
C GLU A 31 -6.48 -0.99 -10.88
N THR A 32 -6.82 -0.69 -9.62
CA THR A 32 -5.82 -0.41 -8.56
C THR A 32 -6.00 -1.30 -7.33
N PHE A 33 -4.90 -1.56 -6.64
CA PHE A 33 -4.91 -2.26 -5.35
C PHE A 33 -5.02 -1.29 -4.19
N TRP A 34 -5.89 -1.63 -3.25
CA TRP A 34 -5.90 -1.06 -1.92
C TRP A 34 -4.85 -1.80 -1.10
N VAL A 35 -4.04 -1.05 -0.35
CA VAL A 35 -2.92 -1.60 0.42
C VAL A 35 -3.15 -1.51 1.92
N CYS A 36 -2.43 -2.32 2.70
CA CYS A 36 -2.49 -2.35 4.16
C CYS A 36 -2.27 -0.97 4.80
N GLY A 37 -1.29 -0.19 4.31
CA GLY A 37 -1.07 1.18 4.77
C GLY A 37 -0.41 1.30 6.15
N HIS A 38 -0.05 0.20 6.81
CA HIS A 38 0.71 0.24 8.07
C HIS A 38 2.05 0.95 7.87
N SER A 39 2.44 1.79 8.84
CA SER A 39 3.75 2.47 8.78
C SER A 39 4.88 1.44 8.86
N LEU A 40 5.84 1.51 7.94
CA LEU A 40 7.03 0.69 7.99
C LEU A 40 7.97 1.21 9.09
N PRO A 41 8.55 0.32 9.90
CA PRO A 41 9.55 0.73 10.89
C PRO A 41 10.74 1.38 10.19
N SER A 42 11.34 2.38 10.83
CA SER A 42 12.40 3.21 10.25
C SER A 42 13.59 2.39 9.73
N LEU A 43 13.83 1.20 10.30
CA LEU A 43 14.92 0.30 9.95
C LEU A 43 14.68 -0.51 8.65
N THR A 44 13.44 -0.66 8.20
CA THR A 44 13.10 -1.43 6.99
C THR A 44 12.73 -0.55 5.80
N ARG A 45 12.73 0.79 5.98
CA ARG A 45 12.31 1.77 4.97
C ARG A 45 12.97 1.62 3.61
N ASP A 46 14.26 1.33 3.58
CA ASP A 46 15.05 1.28 2.34
C ASP A 46 15.20 -0.14 1.77
N VAL A 47 14.65 -1.16 2.45
CA VAL A 47 14.92 -2.58 2.16
C VAL A 47 13.69 -3.31 1.63
N SER A 48 12.48 -2.88 2.01
CA SER A 48 11.25 -3.55 1.57
C SER A 48 10.05 -2.61 1.55
N ASP A 49 9.15 -2.83 0.59
CA ASP A 49 7.82 -2.21 0.55
C ASP A 49 6.82 -2.83 1.55
N PHE A 50 7.22 -3.89 2.28
CA PHE A 50 6.35 -4.65 3.17
C PHE A 50 6.87 -4.68 4.61
N CYS A 51 5.97 -4.77 5.59
CA CYS A 51 6.36 -4.77 7.01
C CYS A 51 7.03 -6.07 7.46
N GLY A 52 6.89 -7.17 6.72
CA GLY A 52 7.48 -8.48 7.07
C GLY A 52 6.73 -9.22 8.18
N GLU A 53 5.76 -8.57 8.81
CA GLU A 53 4.97 -9.08 9.93
C GLU A 53 3.78 -9.91 9.47
N THR A 54 3.21 -10.70 10.40
CA THR A 54 1.93 -11.37 10.19
C THR A 54 0.81 -10.44 10.65
N CYS A 55 0.02 -9.93 9.72
CA CYS A 55 -1.08 -9.01 9.99
C CYS A 55 -2.45 -9.66 9.70
N LEU A 56 -3.49 -9.19 10.40
CA LEU A 56 -4.87 -9.56 10.11
C LEU A 56 -5.41 -8.67 9.00
N ASP A 57 -5.71 -9.24 7.85
CA ASP A 57 -6.26 -8.50 6.72
C ASP A 57 -7.77 -8.24 6.91
N PRO A 58 -8.36 -7.27 6.17
CA PRO A 58 -9.79 -6.94 6.27
C PRO A 58 -10.75 -8.10 5.99
N ASP A 59 -10.29 -9.15 5.30
CA ASP A 59 -11.05 -10.38 5.05
C ASP A 59 -11.01 -11.39 6.21
N GLY A 60 -10.41 -11.01 7.35
CA GLY A 60 -10.35 -11.81 8.57
C GLY A 60 -9.27 -12.90 8.55
N ARG A 61 -8.34 -12.88 7.59
CA ARG A 61 -7.28 -13.89 7.48
C ARG A 61 -5.93 -13.30 7.86
N LEU A 62 -5.17 -14.06 8.67
CA LEU A 62 -3.80 -13.71 9.03
C LEU A 62 -2.87 -14.05 7.87
N ARG A 63 -2.08 -13.07 7.43
CA ARG A 63 -1.09 -13.25 6.36
C ARG A 63 0.22 -12.57 6.72
N ARG A 64 1.33 -13.17 6.28
CA ARG A 64 2.63 -12.53 6.34
C ARG A 64 2.76 -11.53 5.20
N HIS A 65 3.14 -10.29 5.52
CA HIS A 65 3.34 -9.24 4.54
C HIS A 65 4.77 -9.28 4.02
N ASP A 66 4.99 -10.05 2.96
CA ASP A 66 6.25 -10.12 2.22
C ASP A 66 5.98 -10.13 0.71
N ASN A 67 7.04 -10.01 -0.11
CA ASN A 67 6.90 -9.89 -1.56
C ASN A 67 6.23 -11.13 -2.20
N ALA A 68 6.60 -12.34 -1.75
CA ALA A 68 6.04 -13.58 -2.31
C ALA A 68 4.56 -13.76 -1.93
N ALA A 69 4.18 -13.38 -0.71
CA ALA A 69 2.79 -13.35 -0.27
C ALA A 69 1.98 -12.28 -1.01
N ALA A 70 2.56 -11.08 -1.23
CA ALA A 70 1.91 -10.01 -1.97
C ALA A 70 1.57 -10.43 -3.40
N LEU A 71 2.52 -11.00 -4.16
CA LEU A 71 2.27 -11.45 -5.53
C LEU A 71 1.16 -12.51 -5.63
N ARG A 72 1.13 -13.47 -4.70
CA ARG A 72 0.04 -14.45 -4.63
C ARG A 72 -1.30 -13.77 -4.34
N ARG A 73 -1.29 -12.79 -3.43
CA ARG A 73 -2.48 -12.06 -3.03
C ARG A 73 -3.04 -11.17 -4.15
N GLU A 74 -2.16 -10.53 -4.93
CA GLU A 74 -2.58 -9.79 -6.13
C GLU A 74 -3.30 -10.70 -7.13
N ALA A 75 -2.78 -11.90 -7.36
CA ALA A 75 -3.43 -12.88 -8.24
C ALA A 75 -4.81 -13.30 -7.69
N GLU A 76 -4.91 -13.61 -6.39
CA GLU A 76 -6.18 -13.97 -5.74
C GLU A 76 -7.23 -12.84 -5.84
N LEU A 77 -6.82 -11.59 -5.68
CA LEU A 77 -7.72 -10.44 -5.69
C LEU A 77 -8.14 -10.02 -7.11
N ARG A 78 -7.28 -10.24 -8.11
CA ARG A 78 -7.59 -9.98 -9.52
C ARG A 78 -8.50 -11.04 -10.12
N THR A 79 -8.41 -12.28 -9.66
CA THR A 79 -9.42 -13.29 -10.01
C THR A 79 -10.73 -12.87 -9.37
N PRO A 80 -11.77 -12.50 -10.13
CA PRO A 80 -13.06 -12.25 -9.52
C PRO A 80 -13.43 -13.54 -8.82
N ALA A 81 -13.52 -13.51 -7.49
CA ALA A 81 -14.17 -14.57 -6.77
C ALA A 81 -15.59 -14.63 -7.33
N GLU A 82 -15.89 -15.60 -8.19
CA GLU A 82 -17.21 -15.96 -8.73
C GLU A 82 -18.15 -16.45 -7.61
N LYS A 83 -18.12 -15.81 -6.44
CA LYS A 83 -18.65 -16.35 -5.20
C LYS A 83 -19.27 -15.27 -4.34
N GLN A 84 -20.07 -14.40 -4.96
CA GLN A 84 -21.06 -13.59 -4.23
C GLN A 84 -22.33 -13.28 -5.05
N ILE A 85 -22.61 -14.05 -6.11
CA ILE A 85 -23.91 -14.04 -6.78
C ILE A 85 -24.71 -15.23 -6.26
N ASN A 86 -25.17 -15.15 -5.02
CA ASN A 86 -26.30 -15.93 -4.50
C ASN A 86 -26.67 -15.36 -3.14
N ARG A 87 -27.38 -14.24 -3.14
CA ARG A 87 -28.22 -13.83 -2.03
C ARG A 87 -29.43 -13.05 -2.52
#